data_AF-A0A918KVH4-F1
#
_entry.id   AF-A0A918KVH4-F1
#
_cell.length_a   1.000
_cell.length_b   1.000
_cell.length_c   1.000
_cell.angle_alpha   90.00
_cell.angle_beta   90.00
_cell.angle_gamma   90.00
#
_symmetry.space_group_name_H-M   'P 1'
#
loop_
_entity.id
_entity.type
_entity.pdbx_description
1 polymer ?
#
loop_
_entity_poly.entity_id
_entity_poly.type
_entity_poly.pdbx_seq_one_letter_code
_entity_poly.pdbx_strand_id
1 'polypeptide(L)'
;MVLYAKGKPARTYAGILTIGVYSDGIGLKPIRWLAPFHRPIFVPFTDIEGWQQRWYWDAKSVELSFVKAPSLRTIMPASQIAWVSAQGATDIDISPERPDTGNWPYATQLIAIVALLQVITLCVFLYVKADGDWAQIWSMLGPNNRGQH
;
A
#
# COMPACT_ATOMS: atom_id res chain seq x y z
N MET A 1 13.02 4.19 -6.94
CA MET A 1 11.86 4.70 -7.71
C MET A 1 10.97 3.54 -8.12
N VAL A 2 9.66 3.75 -8.09
CA VAL A 2 8.66 2.76 -8.51
C VAL A 2 7.62 3.45 -9.40
N LEU A 3 7.43 2.96 -10.64
CA LEU A 3 6.33 3.37 -11.54
C LEU A 3 5.20 2.35 -11.44
N TYR A 4 3.96 2.80 -11.32
CA TYR A 4 2.77 1.94 -11.31
C TYR A 4 1.57 2.60 -11.98
N ALA A 5 0.60 1.77 -12.34
CA ALA A 5 -0.69 2.24 -12.81
C ALA A 5 -1.63 2.54 -11.62
N LYS A 6 -2.29 3.71 -11.64
CA LYS A 6 -3.32 4.11 -10.66
C LYS A 6 -4.36 3.01 -10.53
N GLY A 7 -4.62 2.56 -9.29
CA GLY A 7 -5.58 1.50 -8.98
C GLY A 7 -5.08 0.06 -9.20
N LYS A 8 -3.85 -0.15 -9.69
CA LYS A 8 -3.25 -1.48 -9.87
C LYS A 8 -1.80 -1.52 -9.35
N PRO A 9 -1.58 -1.41 -8.03
CA PRO A 9 -0.22 -1.40 -7.45
C PRO A 9 0.56 -2.70 -7.72
N ALA A 10 -0.13 -3.82 -7.95
CA ALA A 10 0.49 -5.10 -8.31
C ALA A 10 1.18 -5.12 -9.69
N ARG A 11 0.91 -4.14 -10.57
CA ARG A 11 1.64 -3.96 -11.83
C ARG A 11 2.64 -2.82 -11.69
N THR A 12 3.66 -3.09 -10.89
CA THR A 12 4.74 -2.16 -10.60
C THR A 12 5.94 -2.45 -11.50
N TYR A 13 6.46 -1.43 -12.16
CA TYR A 13 7.70 -1.50 -12.95
C TYR A 13 8.88 -1.05 -12.09
N ALA A 14 9.13 -1.77 -10.99
CA ALA A 14 10.24 -1.46 -10.10
C ALA A 14 11.58 -1.78 -10.78
N GLY A 15 12.49 -0.80 -10.87
CA GLY A 15 13.86 -1.01 -11.35
C GLY A 15 14.03 -1.19 -12.88
N ILE A 16 12.96 -1.04 -13.67
CA ILE A 16 12.99 -1.28 -15.12
C ILE A 16 13.18 0.02 -15.93
N LEU A 17 13.27 1.16 -15.26
CA LEU A 17 13.27 2.48 -15.90
C LEU A 17 14.56 3.23 -15.61
N THR A 18 15.21 3.70 -16.67
CA THR A 18 16.26 4.71 -16.63
C THR A 18 15.60 6.09 -16.70
N ILE A 19 16.05 7.00 -15.85
CA ILE A 19 15.55 8.39 -15.79
C ILE A 19 16.62 9.28 -16.41
N GLY A 20 16.25 10.04 -17.44
CA GLY A 20 17.01 11.19 -17.90
C GLY A 20 16.37 12.46 -17.33
N VAL A 21 17.19 13.36 -16.78
CA VAL A 21 16.74 14.69 -16.35
C VAL A 21 17.19 15.68 -17.42
N TYR A 22 16.26 16.50 -17.90
CA TYR A 22 16.48 17.53 -18.90
C TYR A 22 16.04 18.88 -18.32
N SER A 23 16.40 19.98 -18.98
CA SER A 23 16.06 21.33 -18.51
C SER A 23 14.54 21.59 -18.46
N ASP A 24 13.78 20.94 -19.32
CA ASP A 24 12.34 21.12 -19.55
C ASP A 24 11.47 19.98 -18.99
N GLY A 25 12.09 18.88 -18.53
CA GLY A 25 11.34 17.75 -17.99
C GLY A 25 12.15 16.49 -17.72
N ILE A 26 11.43 15.38 -17.57
CA ILE A 26 11.99 14.07 -17.22
C ILE A 26 11.73 13.09 -18.36
N GLY A 27 12.78 12.43 -18.83
CA GLY A 27 12.71 11.30 -19.74
C GLY A 27 12.66 9.98 -18.97
N LEU A 28 11.64 9.18 -19.22
CA LEU A 28 11.48 7.83 -18.70
C LEU A 28 11.75 6.83 -19.83
N LYS A 29 12.86 6.09 -19.72
CA LYS A 29 13.27 5.09 -20.70
C LYS A 29 13.30 3.70 -20.09
N PRO A 30 12.45 2.77 -20.54
CA PRO A 30 12.56 1.37 -20.14
C PRO A 30 13.92 0.77 -20.51
N ILE A 31 14.41 -0.18 -19.72
CA ILE A 31 15.58 -0.98 -20.07
C ILE A 31 15.28 -1.71 -21.39
N ARG A 32 16.14 -1.52 -22.39
CA ARG A 32 15.94 -2.01 -23.76
C ARG A 32 15.65 -3.52 -23.83
N TRP A 33 16.23 -4.30 -22.94
CA TRP A 33 16.05 -5.76 -22.89
C TRP A 33 14.67 -6.19 -22.41
N LEU A 34 14.00 -5.37 -21.60
CA LEU A 34 12.68 -5.67 -21.04
C LEU A 34 11.54 -5.07 -21.88
N ALA A 35 11.82 -4.00 -22.62
CA ALA A 35 10.84 -3.37 -23.50
C ALA A 35 11.51 -2.77 -24.76
N PRO A 36 11.96 -3.61 -25.71
CA PRO A 36 12.77 -3.17 -26.86
C PRO A 36 12.03 -2.26 -27.84
N PHE A 37 10.69 -2.34 -27.88
CA PHE A 37 9.85 -1.57 -28.80
C PHE A 37 9.15 -0.37 -28.14
N HIS A 38 9.43 -0.11 -26.86
CA HIS A 38 8.82 1.02 -26.17
C HIS A 38 9.65 2.29 -26.37
N ARG A 39 9.01 3.32 -26.94
CA ARG A 39 9.67 4.63 -27.08
C ARG A 39 9.88 5.25 -25.69
N PRO A 40 10.99 5.99 -25.47
CA PRO A 40 11.14 6.80 -24.27
C PRO A 40 9.96 7.76 -24.15
N ILE A 41 9.46 7.92 -22.92
CA ILE A 41 8.39 8.86 -22.61
C ILE A 41 9.05 10.11 -22.07
N PHE A 42 8.75 11.27 -22.65
CA PHE A 42 9.18 12.55 -22.12
C PHE A 42 8.01 13.22 -21.41
N VAL A 43 8.23 13.70 -20.18
CA VAL A 43 7.23 14.37 -19.36
C VAL A 43 7.75 15.75 -18.97
N PRO A 44 7.15 16.84 -19.46
CA PRO A 44 7.50 18.20 -19.07
C PRO A 44 7.27 18.43 -17.57
N PHE A 45 8.09 19.25 -16.91
CA PHE A 45 7.89 19.56 -15.48
C PHE A 45 6.53 20.20 -15.18
N THR A 46 5.98 20.98 -16.12
CA THR A 46 4.66 21.59 -16.01
C THR A 46 3.50 20.59 -15.94
N ASP A 47 3.74 19.36 -16.39
CA ASP A 47 2.75 18.28 -16.39
C ASP A 47 2.92 17.35 -15.18
N ILE A 48 3.86 17.65 -14.27
CA ILE A 48 4.16 16.84 -13.09
C ILE A 48 3.56 17.50 -11.87
N GLU A 49 2.68 16.76 -11.18
CA GLU A 49 2.13 17.16 -9.89
C GLU A 49 2.65 16.19 -8.83
N GLY A 50 3.25 16.72 -7.76
CA GLY A 50 3.79 15.92 -6.67
C GLY A 50 2.98 16.06 -5.38
N TRP A 51 2.98 15.02 -4.55
CA TRP A 51 2.60 15.16 -3.15
C TRP A 51 3.49 14.33 -2.23
N GLN A 52 3.66 14.81 -1.01
CA GLN A 52 4.41 14.08 0.01
C GLN A 52 3.66 12.82 0.43
N GLN A 53 4.40 11.72 0.54
CA GLN A 53 3.88 10.46 1.06
C GLN A 53 4.98 9.69 1.81
N ARG A 54 4.58 8.81 2.71
CA ARG A 54 5.47 7.82 3.31
C ARG A 54 5.33 6.49 2.58
N TRP A 55 6.43 5.95 2.07
CA TRP A 55 6.47 4.61 1.48
C TRP A 55 7.60 3.81 2.14
N TYR A 56 7.27 2.62 2.65
CA TYR A 56 8.17 1.63 3.27
C TYR A 56 8.86 2.17 4.51
N TRP A 57 8.49 1.64 5.69
CA TRP A 57 9.12 1.96 6.97
C TRP A 57 9.35 3.47 7.20
N ASP A 58 8.32 4.28 6.97
CA ASP A 58 8.35 5.74 7.18
C ASP A 58 9.36 6.54 6.35
N ALA A 59 9.96 5.97 5.30
CA ALA A 59 10.84 6.75 4.44
C ALA A 59 10.07 7.87 3.71
N LYS A 60 10.62 9.10 3.76
CA LYS A 60 10.07 10.27 3.06
C LYS A 60 10.14 10.06 1.56
N SER A 61 8.98 10.06 0.92
CA SER A 61 8.83 9.86 -0.52
C SER A 61 7.87 10.88 -1.11
N VAL A 62 7.90 11.03 -2.43
CA VAL A 62 7.00 11.91 -3.16
C VAL A 62 6.35 11.08 -4.24
N GLU A 63 5.02 11.06 -4.26
CA GLU A 63 4.25 10.50 -5.36
C GLU A 63 4.03 11.58 -6.40
N LEU A 64 4.44 11.27 -7.62
CA LEU A 64 4.28 12.09 -8.81
C LEU A 64 3.14 11.53 -9.64
N SER A 65 2.25 12.43 -10.04
CA SER A 65 1.22 12.23 -11.05
C SER A 65 1.59 13.00 -12.31
N PHE A 66 1.11 12.50 -13.44
CA PHE A 66 1.37 13.08 -14.75
C PHE A 66 0.06 13.53 -15.37
N VAL A 67 -0.09 14.82 -15.67
CA VAL A 67 -1.32 15.41 -16.21
C VAL A 67 -1.74 14.74 -17.53
N LYS A 68 -0.77 14.51 -18.44
CA LYS A 68 -1.02 13.83 -19.72
C LYS A 68 -1.18 12.31 -19.62
N ALA A 69 -0.79 11.73 -18.49
CA ALA A 69 -0.88 10.29 -18.26
C ALA A 69 -1.40 10.00 -16.84
N PRO A 70 -2.67 10.35 -16.52
CA PRO A 70 -3.21 10.31 -15.16
C PRO A 70 -3.33 8.89 -14.59
N SER A 71 -3.23 7.89 -15.46
CA SER A 71 -3.18 6.48 -15.10
C SER A 71 -1.80 6.05 -14.62
N LEU A 72 -0.74 6.81 -14.88
CA LEU A 72 0.63 6.52 -14.45
C LEU A 72 0.98 7.34 -13.23
N ARG A 73 1.60 6.69 -12.26
CA ARG A 73 2.11 7.33 -11.04
C ARG A 73 3.47 6.80 -10.72
N THR A 74 4.33 7.68 -10.23
CA THR A 74 5.69 7.32 -9.85
C THR A 74 5.91 7.72 -8.42
N ILE A 75 6.54 6.87 -7.61
CA ILE A 75 7.05 7.31 -6.32
C ILE A 75 8.57 7.28 -6.32
N MET A 76 9.13 8.38 -5.85
CA MET A 76 10.56 8.59 -5.69
C MET A 76 10.88 8.96 -4.24
N PRO A 77 12.07 8.61 -3.73
CA PRO A 77 12.58 9.16 -2.50
C PRO A 77 12.65 10.70 -2.58
N ALA A 78 12.35 11.38 -1.48
CA ALA A 78 12.37 12.85 -1.45
C ALA A 78 13.76 13.42 -1.82
N SER A 79 14.85 12.74 -1.43
CA SER A 79 16.22 13.11 -1.81
C SER A 79 16.47 13.03 -3.31
N GLN A 80 15.85 12.05 -3.99
CA GLN A 80 15.97 11.89 -5.44
C GLN A 80 15.22 13.01 -6.17
N ILE A 81 14.04 13.40 -5.68
CA ILE A 81 13.32 14.56 -6.20
C ILE A 81 14.11 15.85 -6.01
N ALA A 82 14.68 16.07 -4.83
CA ALA A 82 15.53 17.23 -4.59
C ALA A 82 16.72 17.28 -5.56
N TRP A 83 17.33 16.13 -5.87
CA TRP A 83 18.37 16.03 -6.90
C TRP A 83 17.84 16.35 -8.31
N VAL A 84 16.65 15.86 -8.69
CA VAL A 84 16.02 16.18 -9.97
C VAL A 84 15.73 17.68 -10.08
N SER A 85 15.13 18.29 -9.06
CA SER A 85 14.86 19.73 -9.01
C SER A 85 16.14 20.56 -9.10
N ALA A 86 17.23 20.12 -8.46
CA ALA A 86 18.52 20.81 -8.52
C ALA A 86 19.19 20.74 -9.91
N GLN A 87 18.86 19.73 -10.71
CA GLN A 87 19.37 19.58 -12.09
C GLN A 87 18.44 20.20 -13.13
N GLY A 88 17.15 20.27 -12.86
CA GLY A 88 16.14 20.91 -13.70
C GLY A 88 16.18 22.43 -13.55
N ALA A 89 15.64 23.15 -14.54
CA ALA A 89 15.50 24.60 -14.47
C ALA A 89 14.18 25.04 -13.79
N THR A 90 13.38 24.11 -13.28
CA THR A 90 12.02 24.36 -12.79
C THR A 90 11.75 23.53 -11.55
N ASP A 91 11.20 24.18 -10.52
CA ASP A 91 10.73 23.50 -9.32
C ASP A 91 9.47 22.70 -9.62
N ILE A 92 9.45 21.45 -9.18
CA ILE A 92 8.27 20.60 -9.21
C ILE A 92 7.37 21.03 -8.05
N ASP A 93 6.11 21.34 -8.32
CA ASP A 93 5.15 21.66 -7.27
C ASP A 93 4.83 20.40 -6.45
N ILE A 94 5.20 20.41 -5.17
CA ILE A 94 5.01 19.30 -4.25
C ILE A 94 4.03 19.75 -3.17
N SER A 95 2.79 19.33 -3.31
CA SER A 95 1.77 19.52 -2.28
C SER A 95 2.12 18.73 -1.01
N PRO A 96 1.91 19.29 0.19
CA PRO A 96 2.06 18.54 1.43
C PRO A 96 1.02 17.43 1.57
N GLU A 97 -0.15 17.58 0.94
CA GLU A 97 -1.27 16.65 1.07
C GLU A 97 -1.63 16.00 -0.26
N ARG A 98 -1.89 14.70 -0.19
CA ARG A 98 -2.39 13.91 -1.30
C ARG A 98 -3.85 14.30 -1.58
N PRO A 99 -4.24 14.60 -2.82
CA PRO A 99 -5.65 14.78 -3.15
C PRO A 99 -6.44 13.50 -2.85
N ASP A 100 -7.59 13.62 -2.19
CA ASP A 100 -8.41 12.51 -1.70
C ASP A 100 -8.70 11.49 -2.81
N THR A 101 -7.88 10.44 -2.88
CA THR A 101 -8.11 9.30 -3.77
C THR A 101 -9.04 8.32 -3.07
N GLY A 102 -10.33 8.67 -3.05
CA GLY A 102 -11.53 7.84 -2.76
C GLY A 102 -11.39 6.61 -1.86
N ASN A 103 -12.06 6.67 -0.69
CA ASN A 103 -12.60 5.63 0.23
C ASN A 103 -11.89 4.29 0.50
N TRP A 104 -10.75 3.99 -0.13
CA TRP A 104 -9.98 2.76 0.10
C TRP A 104 -9.64 2.44 1.56
N PRO A 105 -9.27 3.41 2.43
CA PRO A 105 -8.95 3.09 3.82
C PRO A 105 -10.16 2.54 4.60
N TYR A 106 -11.37 2.99 4.27
CA TYR A 106 -12.59 2.52 4.95
C TYR A 106 -12.88 1.05 4.66
N ALA A 107 -12.69 0.59 3.42
CA ALA A 107 -12.93 -0.81 3.07
C ALA A 107 -11.98 -1.76 3.82
N THR A 108 -10.70 -1.41 3.93
CA THR A 108 -9.72 -2.20 4.69
C THR A 108 -9.99 -2.18 6.19
N GLN A 109 -10.42 -1.04 6.75
CA GLN A 109 -10.82 -0.95 8.15
C GLN A 109 -12.05 -1.83 8.44
N LEU A 110 -13.03 -1.84 7.54
CA LEU A 110 -14.25 -2.63 7.68
C LEU A 110 -13.95 -4.14 7.63
N ILE A 111 -13.06 -4.57 6.73
CA ILE A 111 -12.58 -5.97 6.68
C ILE A 111 -11.86 -6.34 7.98
N ALA A 112 -10.99 -5.47 8.51
CA ALA A 112 -10.27 -5.72 9.76
C ALA A 112 -11.23 -5.85 10.96
N ILE A 113 -12.26 -5.01 11.03
CA ILE A 113 -13.30 -5.08 12.06
C ILE A 113 -14.08 -6.41 11.96
N VAL A 114 -14.49 -6.80 10.75
CA VAL A 114 -15.20 -8.08 10.54
C VAL A 114 -14.34 -9.27 10.94
N ALA A 115 -13.06 -9.27 10.57
CA ALA A 115 -12.12 -10.33 10.95
C ALA A 115 -11.94 -10.40 12.48
N LEU A 116 -11.83 -9.26 13.16
CA LEU A 116 -11.74 -9.20 14.62
C LEU A 116 -13.01 -9.77 15.28
N LEU A 117 -14.19 -9.42 14.79
CA LEU A 117 -15.46 -9.96 15.29
C LEU A 117 -15.55 -11.47 15.12
N GLN A 118 -15.05 -12.03 14.02
CA GLN A 118 -15.00 -13.48 13.80
C GLN A 118 -14.09 -14.19 14.82
N VAL A 119 -12.93 -13.62 15.13
CA VAL A 119 -12.01 -14.17 16.15
C VAL A 119 -12.67 -14.14 17.53
N ILE A 120 -13.31 -13.02 17.90
CA ILE A 120 -14.03 -12.92 19.18
C ILE A 120 -15.15 -13.96 19.26
N THR A 121 -15.94 -14.10 18.19
CA THR A 121 -17.03 -15.08 18.12
C THR A 121 -16.52 -16.50 18.31
N LEU A 122 -15.38 -16.86 17.67
CA LEU A 122 -14.75 -18.16 17.83
C LEU A 122 -14.28 -18.39 19.27
N CYS A 123 -13.64 -17.39 19.90
CA CYS A 123 -13.20 -17.48 21.30
C CYS A 123 -14.37 -17.70 22.27
N VAL A 124 -15.47 -16.97 22.09
CA VAL A 124 -16.69 -17.14 22.91
C VAL A 124 -17.28 -18.53 22.71
N PHE A 125 -17.37 -18.99 21.46
CA PHE A 125 -17.87 -20.33 21.16
C PHE A 125 -17.03 -21.43 21.82
N LEU A 126 -15.70 -21.33 21.73
CA LEU A 126 -14.77 -22.27 22.38
C LEU A 126 -14.88 -22.23 23.90
N TYR A 127 -15.04 -21.04 24.49
CA TYR A 127 -15.21 -20.87 25.93
C TYR A 127 -16.51 -21.55 26.42
N VAL A 128 -17.64 -21.27 25.77
CA VAL A 128 -18.94 -21.87 26.11
C VAL A 128 -18.89 -23.39 25.94
N LYS A 129 -18.28 -23.87 24.85
CA LYS A 129 -18.14 -25.31 24.62
C LYS A 129 -17.26 -25.97 25.68
N ALA A 130 -16.14 -25.36 26.05
CA ALA A 130 -15.27 -25.88 27.10
C ALA A 130 -16.02 -25.98 28.42
N ASP A 131 -16.74 -24.93 28.83
CA ASP A 131 -17.49 -24.90 30.09
C ASP A 131 -18.59 -25.98 30.13
N GLY A 132 -19.30 -26.18 29.01
CA GLY A 132 -20.29 -27.25 28.86
C GLY A 132 -19.69 -28.65 28.96
N ASP A 133 -18.55 -28.89 28.30
CA ASP A 133 -17.85 -30.18 28.35
C ASP A 133 -17.31 -30.45 29.78
N TRP A 134 -16.83 -29.42 30.50
CA TRP A 134 -16.39 -29.53 31.89
C TRP A 134 -17.53 -29.89 32.85
N ALA A 135 -18.72 -29.29 32.68
CA ALA A 135 -19.89 -29.62 33.50
C ALA A 135 -20.30 -31.10 33.31
N GLN A 136 -20.22 -31.62 32.08
CA GLN A 136 -20.51 -33.03 31.80
C GLN A 136 -19.47 -33.96 32.45
N ILE A 137 -18.17 -33.65 32.35
CA ILE A 137 -17.10 -34.42 33.01
C ILE A 137 -17.27 -34.43 34.53
N TRP A 138 -17.59 -33.28 35.14
CA TRP A 138 -17.83 -33.19 36.59
C TRP A 138 -19.03 -34.02 37.05
N SER A 139 -20.09 -34.11 36.26
CA SER A 139 -21.23 -34.99 36.58
C SER A 139 -20.89 -36.49 36.48
N MET A 140 -19.92 -36.87 35.65
CA MET A 140 -19.42 -38.26 35.57
C MET A 140 -18.44 -38.61 36.69
N LEU A 141 -17.65 -37.64 37.17
CA LEU A 141 -16.64 -37.83 38.23
C LEU A 141 -17.16 -37.51 39.63
N GLY A 142 -18.36 -36.95 39.75
CA GLY A 142 -19.00 -36.64 41.03
C GLY A 142 -19.11 -37.89 41.92
N PRO A 143 -19.04 -37.72 43.26
CA PRO A 143 -18.98 -38.83 44.20
C PRO A 143 -20.16 -39.77 43.98
N ASN A 144 -19.83 -40.98 43.52
CA ASN A 144 -20.78 -42.06 43.30
C ASN A 144 -21.36 -42.39 44.68
N ASN A 145 -22.58 -41.93 44.95
CA ASN A 145 -23.35 -42.19 46.18
C ASN A 145 -23.76 -43.68 46.29
N ARG A 146 -22.85 -44.61 46.01
CA ARG A 146 -23.01 -46.06 46.14
C ARG A 146 -22.54 -46.52 47.52
N GLY A 147 -23.19 -46.02 48.56
CA GLY A 147 -22.79 -46.33 49.93
C GLY A 147 -23.89 -46.07 50.95
N GLN A 148 -25.12 -46.46 50.65
CA GLN A 148 -26.17 -46.61 51.66
C GLN A 148 -27.02 -47.84 51.32
N HIS A 149 -26.54 -49.01 51.72
CA HIS A 149 -27.36 -50.20 51.96
C HIS A 149 -26.70 -51.01 53.09
#